data_AF-R6MRF2-F1
#
_entry.id   AF-R6MRF2-F1
#
_cell.length_a   1.000
_cell.length_b   1.000
_cell.length_c   1.000
_cell.angle_alpha   90.00
_cell.angle_beta   90.00
_cell.angle_gamma   90.00
#
_symmetry.space_group_name_H-M   'P 1'
#
loop_
_entity.id
_entity.type
_entity.pdbx_description
1 polymer ?
#
loop_
_entity_poly.entity_id
_entity_poly.type
_entity_poly.pdbx_seq_one_letter_code
_entity_poly.pdbx_strand_id
1 'polypeptide(L)'
;MWVAVMDTIFAKGFNPDSLAFVPYGNGAKFEMAIRKDTTKSGAPLNLFQAQVSYDVYLKDLDKQQLINLKDTQEKLGKYCGLRVGDIEQPNNNAGNWE
;
A
#
# COMPACT_ATOMS: atom_id res chain seq x y z
N MET A 1 -11.23 -2.86 -31.50
CA MET A 1 -10.67 -1.54 -31.15
C MET A 1 -10.13 -1.66 -29.73
N TRP A 2 -8.84 -1.44 -29.52
CA TRP A 2 -8.24 -1.46 -28.18
C TRP A 2 -8.26 -0.02 -27.66
N VAL A 3 -8.81 0.17 -26.46
CA VAL A 3 -8.79 1.47 -25.78
C VAL A 3 -7.77 1.36 -24.66
N ALA A 4 -6.87 2.34 -24.55
CA ALA A 4 -5.92 2.37 -23.46
C ALA A 4 -6.68 2.55 -22.14
N VAL A 5 -6.29 1.79 -21.10
CA VAL A 5 -6.87 1.90 -19.74
C VAL A 5 -6.75 3.33 -19.20
N MET A 6 -5.69 4.03 -19.60
CA MET A 6 -5.47 5.43 -19.25
C MET A 6 -6.60 6.35 -19.74
N ASP A 7 -7.11 6.10 -20.95
CA ASP A 7 -8.16 6.92 -21.58
C ASP A 7 -9.56 6.58 -21.05
N THR A 8 -9.73 5.45 -20.35
CA THR A 8 -11.02 5.02 -19.79
C THR A 8 -11.19 5.32 -18.32
N ILE A 9 -10.12 5.21 -17.52
CA ILE A 9 -10.18 5.35 -16.05
C ILE A 9 -9.78 6.76 -15.61
N PHE A 10 -8.86 7.42 -16.30
CA PHE A 10 -8.27 8.68 -15.86
C PHE A 10 -8.70 9.85 -16.74
N ALA A 11 -8.72 11.04 -16.14
CA ALA A 11 -8.99 12.27 -16.88
C ALA A 11 -7.87 12.56 -17.90
N LYS A 12 -8.24 13.22 -18.99
CA LYS A 12 -7.29 13.64 -20.03
C LYS A 12 -6.15 14.46 -19.42
N GLY A 13 -4.90 14.07 -19.72
CA GLY A 13 -3.71 14.74 -19.20
C GLY A 13 -3.20 14.22 -17.85
N PHE A 14 -3.76 13.13 -17.34
CA PHE A 14 -3.22 12.44 -16.15
C PHE A 14 -1.75 12.06 -16.36
N ASN A 15 -0.92 12.21 -15.33
CA ASN A 15 0.48 11.77 -15.35
C ASN A 15 0.61 10.45 -14.56
N PRO A 16 0.81 9.29 -15.20
CA PRO A 16 0.93 8.01 -14.51
C PRO A 16 2.07 7.96 -13.48
N ASP A 17 3.14 8.72 -13.69
CA ASP A 17 4.28 8.78 -12.76
C ASP A 17 3.87 9.37 -11.39
N SER A 18 2.75 10.08 -11.32
CA SER A 18 2.24 10.62 -10.06
C SER A 18 1.68 9.55 -9.12
N LEU A 19 1.35 8.35 -9.62
CA LEU A 19 0.78 7.25 -8.82
C LEU A 19 1.71 6.77 -7.70
N ALA A 20 3.01 7.00 -7.84
CA ALA A 20 3.99 6.64 -6.81
C ALA A 20 3.87 7.51 -5.54
N PHE A 21 3.25 8.69 -5.63
CA PHE A 21 3.21 9.65 -4.54
C PHE A 21 1.95 9.51 -3.67
N VAL A 22 2.14 9.63 -2.37
CA VAL A 22 1.05 9.65 -1.39
C VAL A 22 0.33 11.00 -1.49
N PRO A 23 -1.00 11.02 -1.70
CA PRO A 23 -1.77 12.27 -1.70
C PRO A 23 -1.56 13.04 -0.39
N TYR A 24 -1.29 14.34 -0.49
CA TYR A 24 -0.98 15.22 0.65
C TYR A 24 0.23 14.78 1.51
N GLY A 25 1.01 13.79 1.06
CA GLY A 25 2.18 13.24 1.78
C GLY A 25 3.45 14.09 1.69
N ASN A 26 3.37 15.32 1.17
CA ASN A 26 4.52 16.21 0.97
C ASN A 26 5.67 15.57 0.17
N GLY A 27 5.34 14.91 -0.94
CA GLY A 27 6.31 14.24 -1.81
C GLY A 27 6.75 12.84 -1.34
N ALA A 28 6.21 12.34 -0.23
CA ALA A 28 6.38 10.94 0.16
C ALA A 28 5.85 9.99 -0.92
N LYS A 29 6.55 8.87 -1.09
CA LYS A 29 6.16 7.79 -2.00
C LYS A 29 5.68 6.57 -1.23
N PHE A 30 4.84 5.75 -1.86
CA PHE A 30 4.52 4.44 -1.33
C PHE A 30 5.77 3.56 -1.32
N GLU A 31 5.93 2.77 -0.26
CA GLU A 31 6.95 1.74 -0.18
C GLU A 31 6.42 0.49 -0.89
N MET A 32 7.18 -0.05 -1.83
CA MET A 32 6.77 -1.19 -2.63
C MET A 32 7.86 -2.26 -2.64
N ALA A 33 7.44 -3.52 -2.57
CA ALA A 33 8.32 -4.68 -2.66
C ALA A 33 7.66 -5.79 -3.48
N ILE A 34 8.49 -6.61 -4.13
CA ILE A 34 8.08 -7.84 -4.81
C ILE A 34 8.99 -8.98 -4.39
N ARG A 35 8.42 -10.17 -4.25
CA ARG A 35 9.17 -11.41 -3.99
C ARG A 35 8.66 -12.48 -4.94
N LYS A 36 9.59 -13.08 -5.69
CA LYS A 36 9.32 -14.24 -6.53
C LYS A 36 9.98 -15.44 -5.87
N ASP A 37 9.17 -16.42 -5.57
CA ASP A 37 9.58 -17.64 -4.88
C ASP A 37 8.89 -18.85 -5.52
N THR A 38 9.13 -20.04 -5.00
CA THR A 38 8.51 -21.28 -5.43
C THR A 38 7.91 -21.98 -4.22
N THR A 39 6.64 -22.39 -4.33
CA THR A 39 5.99 -23.15 -3.26
C THR A 39 6.65 -24.52 -3.08
N LYS A 40 6.36 -25.20 -1.97
CA LYS A 40 6.84 -26.58 -1.73
C LYS A 40 6.39 -27.57 -2.82
N SER A 41 5.33 -27.28 -3.55
CA SER A 41 4.83 -28.09 -4.67
C SER A 41 5.48 -27.75 -6.02
N GLY A 42 6.43 -26.82 -6.07
CA GLY A 42 7.11 -26.40 -7.30
C GLY A 42 6.37 -25.33 -8.10
N ALA A 43 5.24 -24.80 -7.60
CA ALA A 43 4.49 -23.75 -8.29
C ALA A 43 5.11 -22.36 -8.03
N PRO A 44 5.08 -21.44 -9.00
CA PRO A 44 5.58 -20.09 -8.78
C PRO A 44 4.73 -19.35 -7.74
N LEU A 45 5.39 -18.72 -6.77
CA LEU A 45 4.79 -17.86 -5.77
C LEU A 45 5.25 -16.43 -6.02
N ASN A 46 4.35 -15.57 -6.50
CA ASN A 46 4.62 -14.16 -6.70
C ASN A 46 3.90 -13.36 -5.61
N LEU A 47 4.66 -12.65 -4.80
CA LEU A 47 4.16 -11.77 -3.76
C LEU A 47 4.49 -10.33 -4.10
N PHE A 48 3.61 -9.43 -3.71
CA PHE A 48 3.87 -8.00 -3.71
C PHE A 48 3.39 -7.38 -2.41
N GLN A 49 3.95 -6.24 -2.09
CA GLN A 49 3.49 -5.38 -1.01
C GLN A 49 3.58 -3.93 -1.46
N ALA A 50 2.55 -3.14 -1.15
CA ALA A 50 2.57 -1.68 -1.26
C ALA A 50 2.05 -1.10 0.06
N GLN A 51 2.77 -0.15 0.66
CA GLN A 51 2.43 0.37 1.98
C GLN A 51 2.80 1.85 2.19
N VAL A 52 2.18 2.44 3.21
CA VAL A 52 2.46 3.80 3.70
C VAL A 52 2.15 3.90 5.19
N SER A 53 3.06 4.50 5.98
CA SER A 53 2.88 4.72 7.42
C SER A 53 1.82 5.78 7.73
N TYR A 54 1.12 5.64 8.87
CA TYR A 54 0.22 6.68 9.39
C TYR A 54 0.90 8.06 9.51
N ASP A 55 2.19 8.09 9.84
CA ASP A 55 2.95 9.35 10.00
C ASP A 55 3.12 10.12 8.68
N VAL A 56 2.79 9.51 7.54
CA VAL A 56 2.87 10.19 6.24
C VAL A 56 1.57 10.92 5.93
N TYR A 57 0.42 10.27 6.16
CA TYR A 57 -0.89 10.74 5.66
C TYR A 57 -1.89 11.14 6.75
N LEU A 58 -1.58 10.93 8.03
CA LEU A 58 -2.39 11.37 9.18
C LEU A 58 -1.65 12.38 10.07
N LYS A 59 -0.48 12.87 9.66
CA LYS A 59 0.41 13.73 10.49
C LYS A 59 -0.18 15.09 10.86
N ASP A 60 -1.16 15.54 10.10
CA ASP A 60 -1.89 16.81 10.26
C ASP A 60 -3.14 16.67 11.12
N LEU A 61 -3.49 15.45 11.54
CA LEU A 61 -4.55 15.17 12.50
C LEU A 61 -4.07 15.33 13.96
N ASP A 62 -4.99 15.08 14.89
CA ASP A 62 -4.68 15.12 16.32
C ASP A 62 -3.57 14.13 16.69
N LYS A 63 -2.48 14.66 17.26
CA LYS A 63 -1.29 13.88 17.58
C LYS A 63 -1.56 12.82 18.65
N GLN A 64 -2.41 13.08 19.63
CA GLN A 64 -2.71 12.13 20.69
C GLN A 64 -3.56 10.97 20.16
N GLN A 65 -4.53 11.27 19.29
CA GLN A 65 -5.31 10.22 18.62
C GLN A 65 -4.44 9.36 17.72
N LEU A 66 -3.50 9.95 16.98
CA LEU A 66 -2.54 9.20 16.16
C LEU A 66 -1.65 8.28 17.02
N ILE A 67 -1.16 8.77 18.16
CA ILE A 67 -0.39 7.95 19.11
C ILE A 67 -1.23 6.77 19.62
N ASN A 68 -2.48 7.02 20.03
CA ASN A 68 -3.37 5.98 20.54
C ASN A 68 -3.71 4.94 19.46
N LEU A 69 -3.90 5.37 18.22
CA LEU A 69 -4.12 4.48 17.07
C LEU A 69 -2.90 3.58 16.83
N LYS A 70 -1.70 4.16 16.80
CA LYS A 70 -0.45 3.39 16.64
C LYS A 70 -0.27 2.37 17.75
N ASP A 71 -0.43 2.78 19.02
CA ASP A 71 -0.33 1.88 20.18
C ASP A 71 -1.33 0.71 20.09
N THR A 72 -2.57 0.98 19.69
CA THR A 72 -3.58 -0.06 19.50
C THR A 72 -3.18 -1.04 18.39
N GLN A 73 -2.72 -0.54 17.25
CA GLN A 73 -2.35 -1.39 16.11
C GLN A 73 -1.08 -2.21 16.39
N GLU A 74 -0.08 -1.62 17.05
CA GLU A 74 1.13 -2.32 17.50
C GLU A 74 0.81 -3.47 18.45
N LYS A 75 -0.08 -3.24 19.43
CA LYS A 75 -0.55 -4.30 20.36
C LYS A 75 -1.27 -5.44 19.65
N LEU A 76 -1.92 -5.17 18.51
CA LEU A 76 -2.57 -6.17 17.68
C LEU A 76 -1.61 -6.84 16.67
N GLY A 77 -0.32 -6.46 16.65
CA GLY A 77 0.66 -6.93 15.68
C GLY A 77 0.36 -6.48 14.25
N LYS A 78 -0.45 -5.44 14.07
CA LYS A 78 -0.84 -4.89 12.77
C LYS A 78 0.14 -3.80 12.33
N TYR A 79 0.30 -3.64 11.01
CA TYR A 79 1.10 -2.56 10.45
C TYR A 79 0.48 -1.19 10.78
N CYS A 80 1.30 -0.25 11.25
CA CYS A 80 0.90 1.12 11.56
C CYS A 80 0.78 2.00 10.31
N GLY A 81 -0.17 1.66 9.45
CA GLY A 81 -0.39 2.36 8.20
C GLY A 81 -1.38 1.63 7.31
N LEU A 82 -1.42 2.00 6.03
CA LEU A 82 -2.11 1.22 5.00
C LEU A 82 -1.13 0.29 4.33
N ARG A 83 -1.54 -0.97 4.14
CA ARG A 83 -0.77 -1.99 3.42
C ARG A 83 -1.71 -2.80 2.55
N VAL A 84 -1.28 -3.06 1.32
CA VAL A 84 -1.87 -4.03 0.38
C VAL A 84 -0.86 -5.09 0.05
N GLY A 85 -1.29 -6.34 0.06
CA GLY A 85 -0.40 -7.47 -0.12
C GLY A 85 0.50 -7.70 1.11
N ASP A 86 1.30 -8.74 1.04
CA ASP A 86 2.26 -9.09 2.09
C ASP A 86 3.43 -9.81 1.43
N ILE A 87 4.65 -9.35 1.74
CA ILE A 87 5.87 -9.86 1.12
C ILE A 87 6.30 -11.21 1.69
N GLU A 88 5.78 -11.57 2.87
CA GLU A 88 6.12 -12.79 3.60
C GLU A 88 5.11 -13.91 3.37
N GLN A 89 3.82 -13.60 3.38
CA GLN A 89 2.74 -14.59 3.29
C GLN A 89 1.73 -14.27 2.20
N PRO A 90 1.20 -15.26 1.46
CA PRO A 90 0.13 -15.04 0.50
C PRO A 90 -1.15 -14.61 1.24
N ASN A 91 -1.66 -13.42 0.92
CA ASN A 91 -2.91 -12.90 1.51
C ASN A 91 -3.98 -12.58 0.45
N ASN A 92 -3.85 -13.16 -0.76
CA ASN A 92 -4.70 -12.86 -1.91
C ASN A 92 -4.74 -11.36 -2.28
N ASN A 93 -3.62 -10.65 -2.08
CA ASN A 93 -3.48 -9.22 -2.35
C ASN A 93 -4.46 -8.35 -1.56
N ALA A 94 -4.91 -8.83 -0.40
CA ALA A 94 -5.82 -8.11 0.48
C ALA A 94 -5.15 -6.87 1.08
N GLY A 95 -5.97 -5.87 1.38
CA GLY A 95 -5.60 -4.70 2.16
C GLY A 95 -5.86 -4.90 3.66
N ASN A 96 -5.20 -4.11 4.50
CA ASN A 96 -5.33 -4.19 5.97
C ASN A 96 -6.46 -3.31 6.56
N TRP A 97 -7.44 -2.91 5.75
CA TRP A 97 -8.54 -2.01 6.12
C TRP A 97 -9.86 -2.72 6.48
N GLU A 98 -9.83 -4.05 6.59
CA GLU A 98 -10.92 -4.87 7.14
C GLU A 98 -10.73 -5.19 8.63
#